data_AF-A0A327GWR0-F1
#
_entry.id   AF-A0A327GWR0-F1
#
_cell.length_a   1.000
_cell.length_b   1.000
_cell.length_c   1.000
_cell.angle_alpha   90.00
_cell.angle_beta   90.00
_cell.angle_gamma   90.00
#
_symmetry.space_group_name_H-M   'P 1'
#
loop_
_entity.id
_entity.type
_entity.pdbx_description
1 polymer ?
#
loop_
_entity_poly.entity_id
_entity_poly.type
_entity_poly.pdbx_seq_one_letter_code
_entity_poly.pdbx_strand_id
1 'polypeptide(L)'
;TKFEMNIHGPYYSELLGNKVERGRSLTKIESTLQAAKTINARHITLHAGHYGEMGRGREANEQLANVFSGIVDRVAEIWHDDEDIYPVFPWLKDGTPSKIGIETSGRQELWGSLEEVLEVVNHVEGTIPVLNIAHIHSRGHGKMRTSEDYGELFDQVRETIGTKEFYCHFSGVEHRTGNAMHYTQIKKSDLNFEPLAEFIVEDGGWLDITLISDSPLLEHDAMYMLQNIEKSRHRQLERKAREDRRRALSAQTGKSFEEIADKEIEQAKLREEVEDKEDKTVEETPKVEETPKVEEKPVKKGSKSKKKADDKKKDEGDDVFEFEEDDDDLF
;
A
#
# COMPACT_ATOMS: atom_id res chain seq x y z
N THR A 1 -22.88 -4.30 16.82
CA THR A 1 -22.74 -3.70 15.47
C THR A 1 -21.50 -4.29 14.81
N LYS A 2 -21.43 -4.39 13.47
CA LYS A 2 -20.38 -5.14 12.74
C LYS A 2 -19.41 -4.27 11.93
N PHE A 3 -19.40 -2.97 12.17
CA PHE A 3 -18.47 -2.04 11.54
C PHE A 3 -17.87 -1.15 12.63
N GLU A 4 -16.60 -0.82 12.46
CA GLU A 4 -15.89 0.18 13.25
C GLU A 4 -15.49 1.33 12.32
N MET A 5 -15.38 2.54 12.87
CA MET A 5 -14.98 3.72 12.11
C MET A 5 -13.63 4.20 12.62
N ASN A 6 -12.82 4.74 11.71
CA ASN A 6 -11.60 5.47 12.03
C ASN A 6 -11.71 6.83 11.33
N ILE A 7 -11.13 7.87 11.91
CA ILE A 7 -11.14 9.21 11.33
C ILE A 7 -9.72 9.73 11.22
N HIS A 8 -9.36 10.24 10.05
CA HIS A 8 -8.12 10.97 9.87
C HIS A 8 -8.38 12.47 10.13
N GLY A 9 -7.53 13.10 10.92
CA GLY A 9 -7.59 14.54 11.16
C GLY A 9 -7.05 15.36 9.98
N PRO A 10 -6.78 16.66 10.18
CA PRO A 10 -6.21 17.51 9.13
C PRO A 10 -4.78 17.07 8.78
N TYR A 11 -4.51 16.77 7.51
CA TYR A 11 -3.16 16.45 7.01
C TYR A 11 -2.12 17.54 7.35
N TYR A 12 -2.55 18.81 7.29
CA TYR A 12 -1.70 19.96 7.62
C TYR A 12 -1.88 20.37 9.08
N SER A 13 -1.02 19.79 9.92
CA SER A 13 -0.82 20.17 11.33
C SER A 13 0.57 20.77 11.54
N GLU A 14 0.67 21.69 12.49
CA GLU A 14 1.88 22.46 12.81
C GLU A 14 2.14 22.35 14.33
N LEU A 15 2.15 21.12 14.88
CA LEU A 15 2.23 20.90 16.33
C LEU A 15 3.58 21.33 16.92
N LEU A 16 4.64 21.29 16.11
CA LEU A 16 5.96 21.83 16.44
C LEU A 16 6.14 23.32 16.09
N GLY A 17 5.14 23.95 15.46
CA GLY A 17 5.14 25.37 15.12
C GLY A 17 5.07 26.30 16.33
N ASN A 18 5.09 27.61 16.07
CA ASN A 18 4.93 28.62 17.11
C ASN A 18 3.52 28.58 17.73
N LYS A 19 3.29 29.36 18.80
CA LYS A 19 2.04 29.34 19.56
C LYS A 19 0.78 29.59 18.69
N VAL A 20 0.90 30.36 17.61
CA VAL A 20 -0.24 30.69 16.72
C VAL A 20 -0.54 29.54 15.75
N GLU A 21 0.48 29.00 15.10
CA GLU A 21 0.39 27.83 14.19
C GLU A 21 -0.14 26.59 14.93
N ARG A 22 0.45 26.30 16.09
CA ARG A 22 0.02 25.22 16.98
C ARG A 22 -1.41 25.40 17.45
N GLY A 23 -1.78 26.63 17.86
CA GLY A 23 -3.15 26.96 18.27
C GLY A 23 -4.17 26.72 17.15
N ARG A 24 -3.87 27.16 15.92
CA ARG A 24 -4.70 26.89 14.73
C ARG A 24 -4.84 25.39 14.45
N SER A 25 -3.75 24.64 14.57
CA SER A 25 -3.75 23.18 14.37
C SER A 25 -4.63 22.47 15.39
N LEU A 26 -4.49 22.82 16.68
CA LEU A 26 -5.32 22.29 17.76
C LEU A 26 -6.81 22.64 17.58
N THR A 27 -7.14 23.85 17.09
CA THR A 27 -8.54 24.20 16.77
C THR A 27 -9.13 23.33 15.67
N LYS A 28 -8.34 22.93 14.65
CA LYS A 28 -8.81 21.98 13.63
C LYS A 28 -8.94 20.56 14.18
N ILE A 29 -8.01 20.13 15.03
CA ILE A 29 -8.03 18.81 15.68
C ILE A 29 -9.25 18.67 16.59
N GLU A 30 -9.60 19.70 17.37
CA GLU A 30 -10.81 19.74 18.22
C GLU A 30 -12.06 19.35 17.41
N SER A 31 -12.26 19.91 16.22
CA SER A 31 -13.37 19.53 15.33
C SER A 31 -13.35 18.05 14.94
N THR A 32 -12.17 17.45 14.75
CA THR A 32 -12.02 16.01 14.52
C THR A 32 -12.35 15.19 15.77
N LEU A 33 -11.97 15.64 16.97
CA LEU A 33 -12.32 14.95 18.24
C LEU A 33 -13.84 14.94 18.49
N GLN A 34 -14.51 16.06 18.23
CA GLN A 34 -15.98 16.18 18.33
C GLN A 34 -16.69 15.28 17.30
N ALA A 35 -16.19 15.25 16.06
CA ALA A 35 -16.70 14.35 15.03
C ALA A 35 -16.48 12.87 15.40
N ALA A 36 -15.34 12.53 16.00
CA ALA A 36 -15.00 11.17 16.42
C ALA A 36 -16.02 10.60 17.42
N LYS A 37 -16.42 11.35 18.46
CA LYS A 37 -17.50 10.97 19.39
C LYS A 37 -18.81 10.72 18.62
N THR A 38 -19.16 11.64 17.71
CA THR A 38 -20.40 11.59 16.94
C THR A 38 -20.51 10.35 16.04
N ILE A 39 -19.41 9.91 15.44
CA ILE A 39 -19.39 8.76 14.51
C ILE A 39 -18.91 7.44 15.15
N ASN A 40 -18.61 7.43 16.45
CA ASN A 40 -17.95 6.30 17.13
C ASN A 40 -16.61 5.90 16.49
N ALA A 41 -15.75 6.86 16.18
CA ALA A 41 -14.43 6.53 15.68
C ALA A 41 -13.60 5.87 16.79
N ARG A 42 -13.01 4.71 16.52
CA ARG A 42 -12.10 4.02 17.45
C ARG A 42 -10.74 4.71 17.51
N HIS A 43 -10.26 5.17 16.35
CA HIS A 43 -8.95 5.81 16.21
C HIS A 43 -9.08 7.14 15.49
N ILE A 44 -8.29 8.11 15.98
CA ILE A 44 -8.16 9.45 15.40
C ILE A 44 -6.71 9.60 14.91
N THR A 45 -6.47 9.41 13.63
CA THR A 45 -5.13 9.49 13.03
C THR A 45 -4.70 10.94 12.83
N LEU A 46 -3.52 11.31 13.29
CA LEU A 46 -2.95 12.66 13.28
C LEU A 46 -1.47 12.64 12.86
N HIS A 47 -1.08 13.61 12.04
CA HIS A 47 0.32 13.96 11.80
C HIS A 47 0.79 15.07 12.76
N ALA A 48 2.08 15.10 13.10
CA ALA A 48 2.68 16.18 13.87
C ALA A 48 3.00 17.45 13.04
N GLY A 49 3.47 17.26 11.80
CA GLY A 49 3.87 18.35 10.91
C GLY A 49 5.38 18.50 10.72
N HIS A 50 5.80 19.68 10.25
CA HIS A 50 7.20 20.05 10.06
C HIS A 50 7.91 20.25 11.41
N TYR A 51 9.22 19.99 11.50
CA TYR A 51 10.00 20.22 12.73
C TYR A 51 10.10 21.70 13.19
N GLY A 52 9.52 22.64 12.43
CA GLY A 52 9.69 24.08 12.66
C GLY A 52 11.16 24.51 12.83
N GLU A 53 11.39 25.46 13.73
CA GLU A 53 12.73 25.92 14.15
C GLU A 53 13.41 24.96 15.14
N MET A 54 12.64 24.06 15.78
CA MET A 54 13.11 23.14 16.82
C MET A 54 13.99 22.02 16.25
N GLY A 55 13.77 21.62 14.99
CA GLY A 55 14.55 20.61 14.31
C GLY A 55 14.32 19.18 14.86
N ARG A 56 15.19 18.25 14.45
CA ARG A 56 15.15 16.85 14.89
C ARG A 56 15.78 16.69 16.27
N GLY A 57 15.14 15.88 17.13
CA GLY A 57 15.72 15.39 18.36
C GLY A 57 14.78 15.50 19.57
N ARG A 58 15.37 15.29 20.75
CA ARG A 58 14.67 15.14 22.02
C ARG A 58 13.67 16.26 22.33
N GLU A 59 14.01 17.51 22.05
CA GLU A 59 13.12 18.65 22.34
C GLU A 59 11.81 18.59 21.55
N ALA A 60 11.86 18.15 20.28
CA ALA A 60 10.68 17.94 19.44
C ALA A 60 9.81 16.78 19.96
N ASN A 61 10.45 15.67 20.38
CA ASN A 61 9.75 14.51 20.93
C ASN A 61 9.09 14.86 22.27
N GLU A 62 9.79 15.56 23.17
CA GLU A 62 9.22 16.04 24.43
C GLU A 62 8.07 17.04 24.19
N GLN A 63 8.20 17.97 23.24
CA GLN A 63 7.10 18.88 22.92
C GLN A 63 5.87 18.14 22.37
N LEU A 64 6.07 17.16 21.49
CA LEU A 64 4.96 16.38 20.94
C LEU A 64 4.32 15.45 21.97
N ALA A 65 5.09 14.84 22.86
CA ALA A 65 4.53 14.06 23.96
C ALA A 65 3.60 14.92 24.84
N ASN A 66 4.02 16.15 25.18
CA ASN A 66 3.17 17.09 25.93
C ASN A 66 1.92 17.51 25.14
N VAL A 67 2.03 17.74 23.82
CA VAL A 67 0.88 18.11 22.98
C VAL A 67 -0.10 16.94 22.82
N PHE A 68 0.38 15.73 22.55
CA PHE A 68 -0.46 14.54 22.40
C PHE A 68 -1.11 14.12 23.73
N SER A 69 -0.43 14.27 24.88
CA SER A 69 -1.06 14.09 26.19
C SER A 69 -2.27 15.01 26.35
N GLY A 70 -2.15 16.29 26.01
CA GLY A 70 -3.28 17.22 26.05
C GLY A 70 -4.40 16.90 25.05
N ILE A 71 -4.09 16.27 23.91
CA ILE A 71 -5.10 15.78 22.95
C ILE A 71 -5.81 14.52 23.50
N VAL A 72 -5.09 13.62 24.18
CA VAL A 72 -5.67 12.44 24.86
C VAL A 72 -6.59 12.87 26.01
N ASP A 73 -6.14 13.79 26.86
CA ASP A 73 -6.97 14.36 27.94
C ASP A 73 -8.24 14.99 27.33
N ARG A 74 -8.09 15.75 26.24
CA ARG A 74 -9.20 16.42 25.58
C ARG A 74 -10.21 15.46 24.93
N VAL A 75 -9.77 14.36 24.29
CA VAL A 75 -10.72 13.37 23.74
C VAL A 75 -11.43 12.61 24.85
N ALA A 76 -10.78 12.38 26.00
CA ALA A 76 -11.42 11.80 27.18
C ALA A 76 -12.46 12.75 27.80
N GLU A 77 -12.17 14.05 27.94
CA GLU A 77 -13.15 15.07 28.35
C GLU A 77 -14.38 15.06 27.43
N ILE A 78 -14.17 15.11 26.11
CA ILE A 78 -15.24 15.12 25.11
C ILE A 78 -16.08 13.84 25.20
N TRP A 79 -15.43 12.69 25.38
CA TRP A 79 -16.10 11.39 25.48
C TRP A 79 -16.99 11.29 26.73
N HIS A 80 -16.49 11.77 27.86
CA HIS A 80 -17.19 11.76 29.16
C HIS A 80 -18.09 12.98 29.41
N ASP A 81 -18.26 13.86 28.42
CA ASP A 81 -19.25 14.94 28.49
C ASP A 81 -20.67 14.36 28.46
N ASP A 82 -21.36 14.51 29.60
CA ASP A 82 -22.70 14.01 29.86
C ASP A 82 -23.82 14.99 29.45
N GLU A 83 -23.49 16.23 29.05
CA GLU A 83 -24.47 17.23 28.61
C GLU A 83 -25.10 16.91 27.24
N ASP A 84 -24.62 15.88 26.53
CA ASP A 84 -25.26 15.35 25.33
C ASP A 84 -26.65 14.75 25.63
N ILE A 85 -27.69 15.58 25.49
CA ILE A 85 -29.10 15.22 25.70
C ILE A 85 -29.59 14.19 24.67
N TYR A 86 -28.99 14.16 23.47
CA TYR A 86 -29.38 13.28 22.36
C TYR A 86 -28.16 12.65 21.65
N PRO A 87 -27.45 11.70 22.28
CA PRO A 87 -26.35 11.00 21.62
C PRO A 87 -26.90 10.15 20.46
N VAL A 88 -26.31 10.31 19.26
CA VAL A 88 -26.66 9.51 18.06
C VAL A 88 -26.49 8.00 18.32
N PHE A 89 -25.57 7.65 19.22
CA PHE A 89 -25.27 6.28 19.63
C PHE A 89 -25.29 6.16 21.17
N PRO A 90 -26.47 5.98 21.80
CA PRO A 90 -26.61 6.01 23.26
C PRO A 90 -25.79 4.95 24.01
N TRP A 91 -25.47 3.83 23.37
CA TRP A 91 -24.67 2.73 23.93
C TRP A 91 -23.17 3.04 24.06
N LEU A 92 -22.71 4.22 23.61
CA LEU A 92 -21.31 4.64 23.74
C LEU A 92 -20.99 5.29 25.08
N LYS A 93 -22.01 5.66 25.88
CA LYS A 93 -21.79 6.24 27.22
C LYS A 93 -20.97 5.31 28.14
N ASP A 94 -21.13 3.99 27.97
CA ASP A 94 -20.36 2.96 28.70
C ASP A 94 -19.08 2.52 27.95
N GLY A 95 -18.72 3.19 26.85
CA GLY A 95 -17.56 2.89 26.01
C GLY A 95 -16.28 3.59 26.48
N THR A 96 -15.14 3.15 25.93
CA THR A 96 -13.84 3.82 26.11
C THR A 96 -13.65 4.94 25.08
N PRO A 97 -12.98 6.06 25.44
CA PRO A 97 -12.59 7.10 24.48
C PRO A 97 -11.82 6.56 23.26
N SER A 98 -11.90 7.29 22.15
CA SER A 98 -11.10 7.04 20.95
C SER A 98 -9.60 7.12 21.27
N LYS A 99 -8.79 6.17 20.78
CA LYS A 99 -7.33 6.27 20.89
C LYS A 99 -6.79 7.26 19.85
N ILE A 100 -5.71 7.96 20.20
CA ILE A 100 -5.05 8.91 19.28
C ILE A 100 -3.97 8.21 18.47
N GLY A 101 -4.16 8.15 17.16
CA GLY A 101 -3.18 7.61 16.21
C GLY A 101 -2.13 8.64 15.85
N ILE A 102 -0.86 8.36 16.17
CA ILE A 102 0.28 9.17 15.73
C ILE A 102 0.85 8.52 14.47
N GLU A 103 0.69 9.16 13.31
CA GLU A 103 1.10 8.57 12.04
C GLU A 103 2.55 8.90 11.66
N THR A 104 3.30 7.90 11.20
CA THR A 104 4.59 8.10 10.53
C THR A 104 4.42 9.02 9.31
N SER A 105 5.41 9.86 9.04
CA SER A 105 5.39 10.80 7.91
C SER A 105 6.41 10.43 6.85
N GLY A 106 6.05 10.51 5.57
CA GLY A 106 6.89 10.05 4.46
C GLY A 106 7.99 11.02 4.02
N ARG A 107 8.01 12.26 4.51
CA ARG A 107 9.03 13.26 4.13
C ARG A 107 10.01 13.51 5.26
N GLN A 108 11.27 13.73 4.91
CA GLN A 108 12.37 13.98 5.85
C GLN A 108 12.30 15.34 6.55
N GLU A 109 11.63 16.32 5.94
CA GLU A 109 11.35 17.65 6.54
C GLU A 109 10.24 17.62 7.60
N LEU A 110 9.48 16.51 7.66
CA LEU A 110 8.39 16.30 8.60
C LEU A 110 8.82 15.37 9.74
N TRP A 111 8.31 15.67 10.93
CA TRP A 111 8.42 14.79 12.09
C TRP A 111 7.60 13.52 11.88
N GLY A 112 8.12 12.40 12.35
CA GLY A 112 7.42 11.11 12.29
C GLY A 112 8.22 10.03 11.56
N SER A 113 9.52 9.90 11.87
CA SER A 113 10.19 8.62 11.68
C SER A 113 9.52 7.54 12.55
N LEU A 114 9.75 6.26 12.24
CA LEU A 114 9.21 5.17 13.05
C LEU A 114 9.68 5.26 14.50
N GLU A 115 10.96 5.59 14.69
CA GLU A 115 11.61 5.73 15.99
C GLU A 115 11.02 6.90 16.78
N GLU A 116 10.81 8.05 16.14
CA GLU A 116 10.19 9.24 16.74
C GLU A 116 8.75 8.97 17.19
N VAL A 117 7.94 8.31 16.32
CA VAL A 117 6.57 7.91 16.65
C VAL A 117 6.54 6.93 17.81
N LEU A 118 7.38 5.88 17.79
CA LEU A 118 7.43 4.89 18.87
C LEU A 118 7.91 5.49 20.19
N GLU A 119 8.87 6.43 20.16
CA GLU A 119 9.30 7.15 21.35
C GLU A 119 8.13 7.92 21.99
N VAL A 120 7.40 8.73 21.21
CA VAL A 120 6.28 9.51 21.76
C VAL A 120 5.13 8.61 22.22
N VAL A 121 4.77 7.59 21.44
CA VAL A 121 3.70 6.65 21.80
C VAL A 121 4.00 5.91 23.10
N ASN A 122 5.26 5.50 23.32
CA ASN A 122 5.67 4.83 24.54
C ASN A 122 5.62 5.72 25.80
N HIS A 123 5.59 7.05 25.65
CA HIS A 123 5.51 8.00 26.76
C HIS A 123 4.09 8.55 27.00
N VAL A 124 3.16 8.40 26.05
CA VAL A 124 1.80 8.97 26.13
C VAL A 124 0.74 7.86 26.05
N GLU A 125 0.24 7.45 27.22
CA GLU A 125 -0.90 6.53 27.32
C GLU A 125 -2.12 7.09 26.56
N GLY A 126 -2.94 6.21 25.96
CA GLY A 126 -4.05 6.60 25.09
C GLY A 126 -3.66 6.90 23.63
N THR A 127 -2.36 6.91 23.31
CA THR A 127 -1.88 6.96 21.91
C THR A 127 -1.52 5.58 21.36
N ILE A 128 -1.48 5.47 20.03
CA ILE A 128 -1.05 4.28 19.28
C ILE A 128 -0.25 4.71 18.04
N PRO A 129 0.67 3.89 17.51
CA PRO A 129 1.39 4.22 16.29
C PRO A 129 0.52 3.86 15.07
N VAL A 130 0.41 4.77 14.11
CA VAL A 130 -0.18 4.47 12.80
C VAL A 130 0.95 4.30 11.80
N LEU A 131 1.13 3.05 11.36
CA LEU A 131 2.21 2.62 10.48
C LEU A 131 1.79 2.84 9.03
N ASN A 132 2.07 4.01 8.48
CA ASN A 132 1.90 4.25 7.06
C ASN A 132 3.06 3.60 6.29
N ILE A 133 2.75 2.52 5.58
CA ILE A 133 3.75 1.70 4.89
C ILE A 133 4.38 2.45 3.72
N ALA A 134 3.60 3.28 3.01
CA ALA A 134 4.12 4.16 1.96
C ALA A 134 5.14 5.16 2.51
N HIS A 135 4.87 5.74 3.68
CA HIS A 135 5.78 6.64 4.38
C HIS A 135 7.07 5.94 4.87
N ILE A 136 6.93 4.78 5.52
CA ILE A 136 8.05 3.97 6.02
C ILE A 136 8.93 3.48 4.86
N HIS A 137 8.33 2.94 3.79
CA HIS A 137 9.02 2.51 2.57
C HIS A 137 9.80 3.68 1.95
N SER A 138 9.17 4.86 1.82
CA SER A 138 9.80 6.06 1.25
C SER A 138 11.02 6.51 2.06
N ARG A 139 10.91 6.65 3.39
CA ARG A 139 12.03 7.07 4.26
C ARG A 139 13.12 5.99 4.36
N GLY A 140 12.74 4.72 4.27
CA GLY A 140 13.66 3.59 4.18
C GLY A 140 14.34 3.40 2.81
N HIS A 141 14.26 4.37 1.89
CA HIS A 141 14.83 4.27 0.53
C HIS A 141 14.31 3.06 -0.27
N GLY A 142 13.04 2.72 -0.08
CA GLY A 142 12.39 1.57 -0.70
C GLY A 142 12.54 0.26 0.07
N LYS A 143 12.69 0.31 1.41
CA LYS A 143 12.99 -0.86 2.25
C LYS A 143 11.94 -1.97 2.14
N MET A 144 10.65 -1.66 2.25
CA MET A 144 9.59 -2.68 2.37
C MET A 144 9.38 -3.43 1.04
N ARG A 145 10.00 -4.60 0.85
CA ARG A 145 9.96 -5.38 -0.41
C ARG A 145 9.71 -6.87 -0.24
N THR A 146 10.04 -7.46 0.90
CA THR A 146 9.86 -8.90 1.19
C THR A 146 9.01 -9.12 2.44
N SER A 147 8.60 -10.37 2.68
CA SER A 147 7.91 -10.79 3.91
C SER A 147 8.73 -10.49 5.17
N GLU A 148 10.05 -10.63 5.08
CA GLU A 148 10.97 -10.44 6.19
C GLU A 148 11.08 -8.97 6.59
N ASP A 149 11.05 -8.02 5.62
CA ASP A 149 11.03 -6.58 5.92
C ASP A 149 9.81 -6.20 6.79
N TYR A 150 8.65 -6.81 6.50
CA TYR A 150 7.44 -6.62 7.31
C TYR A 150 7.58 -7.29 8.67
N GLY A 151 8.14 -8.50 8.74
CA GLY A 151 8.48 -9.15 10.00
C GLY A 151 9.33 -8.28 10.91
N GLU A 152 10.44 -7.74 10.41
CA GLU A 152 11.30 -6.79 11.15
C GLU A 152 10.53 -5.57 11.64
N LEU A 153 9.67 -4.97 10.80
CA LEU A 153 8.87 -3.79 11.16
C LEU A 153 7.89 -4.08 12.29
N PHE A 154 7.10 -5.15 12.18
CA PHE A 154 6.10 -5.50 13.19
C PHE A 154 6.76 -5.98 14.49
N ASP A 155 7.88 -6.70 14.42
CA ASP A 155 8.66 -7.13 15.58
C ASP A 155 9.30 -5.93 16.30
N GLN A 156 9.89 -4.96 15.57
CA GLN A 156 10.43 -3.72 16.15
C GLN A 156 9.35 -2.96 16.96
N VAL A 157 8.15 -2.81 16.39
CA VAL A 157 7.03 -2.13 17.06
C VAL A 157 6.54 -2.93 18.27
N ARG A 158 6.33 -4.25 18.12
CA ARG A 158 5.95 -5.16 19.22
C ARG A 158 6.94 -5.09 20.38
N GLU A 159 8.23 -5.10 20.10
CA GLU A 159 9.28 -5.13 21.13
C GLU A 159 9.50 -3.77 21.79
N THR A 160 9.20 -2.67 21.08
CA THR A 160 9.33 -1.32 21.64
C THR A 160 8.16 -0.95 22.56
N ILE A 161 6.91 -1.24 22.16
CA ILE A 161 5.70 -0.79 22.90
C ILE A 161 4.80 -1.92 23.40
N GLY A 162 5.17 -3.19 23.21
CA GLY A 162 4.42 -4.35 23.75
C GLY A 162 3.08 -4.66 23.07
N THR A 163 2.75 -4.03 21.93
CA THR A 163 1.46 -4.19 21.27
C THR A 163 1.35 -5.45 20.41
N LYS A 164 0.10 -5.90 20.22
CA LYS A 164 -0.32 -6.80 19.12
C LYS A 164 -1.37 -6.17 18.20
N GLU A 165 -1.93 -5.04 18.61
CA GLU A 165 -2.85 -4.23 17.81
C GLU A 165 -2.03 -3.29 16.91
N PHE A 166 -2.30 -3.34 15.60
CA PHE A 166 -1.59 -2.56 14.59
C PHE A 166 -2.57 -1.80 13.71
N TYR A 167 -2.28 -0.52 13.49
CA TYR A 167 -3.05 0.35 12.61
C TYR A 167 -2.14 0.74 11.46
N CYS A 168 -2.45 0.23 10.28
CA CYS A 168 -1.60 0.34 9.10
C CYS A 168 -2.34 1.05 7.97
N HIS A 169 -1.66 1.99 7.34
CA HIS A 169 -2.12 2.64 6.12
C HIS A 169 -1.28 2.14 4.95
N PHE A 170 -1.92 1.77 3.84
CA PHE A 170 -1.25 1.22 2.67
C PHE A 170 -1.76 1.86 1.37
N SER A 171 -0.80 2.34 0.58
CA SER A 171 -1.01 2.92 -0.75
C SER A 171 0.22 2.60 -1.61
N GLY A 172 0.10 2.73 -2.93
CA GLY A 172 1.29 2.90 -3.74
C GLY A 172 1.89 4.28 -3.47
N VAL A 173 3.20 4.44 -3.67
CA VAL A 173 3.90 5.72 -3.50
C VAL A 173 4.92 5.95 -4.61
N GLU A 174 5.05 7.20 -5.07
CA GLU A 174 6.27 7.65 -5.73
C GLU A 174 7.17 8.30 -4.67
N HIS A 175 8.42 7.85 -4.58
CA HIS A 175 9.41 8.39 -3.65
C HIS A 175 10.73 8.73 -4.34
N ARG A 176 11.44 9.72 -3.78
CA ARG A 176 12.75 10.15 -4.25
C ARG A 176 13.63 10.52 -3.06
N THR A 177 14.86 10.01 -3.02
CA THR A 177 15.87 10.41 -2.02
C THR A 177 15.38 10.37 -0.57
N GLY A 178 14.65 9.32 -0.19
CA GLY A 178 14.13 9.17 1.17
C GLY A 178 12.85 9.99 1.49
N ASN A 179 12.16 10.53 0.48
CA ASN A 179 10.97 11.37 0.63
C ASN A 179 9.81 10.85 -0.22
N ALA A 180 8.63 10.72 0.39
CA ALA A 180 7.37 10.48 -0.29
C ALA A 180 6.92 11.73 -1.07
N MET A 181 6.67 11.56 -2.37
CA MET A 181 6.24 12.64 -3.26
C MET A 181 4.71 12.73 -3.28
N HIS A 182 4.05 11.68 -3.76
CA HIS A 182 2.60 11.54 -3.84
C HIS A 182 2.21 10.06 -3.82
N TYR A 183 0.97 9.76 -3.39
CA TYR A 183 0.43 8.41 -3.49
C TYR A 183 0.09 8.04 -4.93
N THR A 184 0.24 6.76 -5.23
CA THR A 184 -0.05 6.13 -6.51
C THR A 184 -0.89 4.88 -6.28
N GLN A 185 -1.43 4.33 -7.37
CA GLN A 185 -2.09 3.02 -7.35
C GLN A 185 -1.06 1.95 -6.94
N ILE A 186 -1.45 0.94 -6.14
CA ILE A 186 -0.50 -0.07 -5.62
C ILE A 186 0.35 -0.68 -6.75
N LYS A 187 -0.29 -1.03 -7.88
CA LYS A 187 0.37 -1.61 -9.07
C LYS A 187 1.29 -0.67 -9.86
N LYS A 188 1.37 0.61 -9.51
CA LYS A 188 2.24 1.63 -10.15
C LYS A 188 3.41 2.05 -9.25
N SER A 189 3.47 1.56 -8.02
CA SER A 189 4.59 1.78 -7.10
C SER A 189 5.59 0.62 -7.15
N ASP A 190 6.77 0.82 -6.57
CA ASP A 190 7.67 -0.27 -6.25
C ASP A 190 7.41 -0.90 -4.86
N LEU A 191 6.47 -0.33 -4.11
CA LEU A 191 5.85 -0.90 -2.91
C LEU A 191 4.72 -1.87 -3.29
N ASN A 192 5.06 -3.15 -3.43
CA ASN A 192 4.08 -4.22 -3.68
C ASN A 192 3.39 -4.66 -2.37
N PHE A 193 2.13 -5.12 -2.48
CA PHE A 193 1.33 -5.54 -1.33
C PHE A 193 1.46 -7.05 -1.04
N GLU A 194 1.76 -7.84 -2.07
CA GLU A 194 1.90 -9.29 -2.01
C GLU A 194 2.81 -9.79 -0.87
N PRO A 195 4.00 -9.19 -0.59
CA PRO A 195 4.86 -9.67 0.49
C PRO A 195 4.27 -9.39 1.89
N LEU A 196 3.47 -8.32 2.05
CA LEU A 196 2.71 -8.07 3.28
C LEU A 196 1.57 -9.08 3.43
N ALA A 197 0.87 -9.41 2.35
CA ALA A 197 -0.17 -10.45 2.35
C ALA A 197 0.39 -11.84 2.67
N GLU A 198 1.59 -12.17 2.16
CA GLU A 198 2.32 -13.40 2.48
C GLU A 198 2.73 -13.41 3.96
N PHE A 199 3.37 -12.34 4.46
CA PHE A 199 3.71 -12.22 5.89
C PHE A 199 2.49 -12.38 6.82
N ILE A 200 1.38 -11.66 6.57
CA ILE A 200 0.15 -11.73 7.38
C ILE A 200 -0.39 -13.16 7.48
N VAL A 201 -0.29 -13.93 6.40
CA VAL A 201 -0.81 -15.32 6.32
C VAL A 201 0.16 -16.34 6.91
N GLU A 202 1.46 -16.17 6.68
CA GLU A 202 2.47 -17.18 7.04
C GLU A 202 2.95 -17.05 8.49
N ASP A 203 3.34 -15.85 8.90
CA ASP A 203 3.95 -15.59 10.22
C ASP A 203 3.12 -14.62 11.08
N GLY A 204 2.29 -13.78 10.46
CA GLY A 204 1.46 -12.74 11.09
C GLY A 204 0.25 -13.24 11.88
N GLY A 205 0.15 -14.53 12.20
CA GLY A 205 -0.97 -15.11 12.95
C GLY A 205 -1.14 -14.62 14.40
N TRP A 206 -0.22 -13.78 14.88
CA TRP A 206 -0.25 -13.11 16.19
C TRP A 206 -0.70 -11.64 16.13
N LEU A 207 -0.85 -11.08 14.92
CA LEU A 207 -1.23 -9.69 14.67
C LEU A 207 -2.75 -9.53 14.82
N ASP A 208 -3.18 -8.44 15.45
CA ASP A 208 -4.51 -7.86 15.28
C ASP A 208 -4.34 -6.59 14.45
N ILE A 209 -4.57 -6.68 13.13
CA ILE A 209 -4.22 -5.62 12.17
C ILE A 209 -5.47 -4.99 11.53
N THR A 210 -5.60 -3.67 11.72
CA THR A 210 -6.47 -2.82 10.92
C THR A 210 -5.65 -2.25 9.76
N LEU A 211 -6.04 -2.58 8.53
CA LEU A 211 -5.38 -2.12 7.31
C LEU A 211 -6.32 -1.21 6.51
N ILE A 212 -5.92 0.04 6.31
CA ILE A 212 -6.65 1.07 5.58
C ILE A 212 -5.97 1.32 4.23
N SER A 213 -6.75 1.47 3.15
CA SER A 213 -6.19 1.90 1.86
C SER A 213 -6.23 3.40 1.73
N ASP A 214 -5.07 4.01 1.50
CA ASP A 214 -4.91 5.44 1.17
C ASP A 214 -4.64 5.62 -0.34
N SER A 215 -4.90 4.60 -1.15
CA SER A 215 -4.70 4.66 -2.61
C SER A 215 -5.65 5.68 -3.25
N PRO A 216 -5.24 6.42 -4.29
CA PRO A 216 -6.15 7.21 -5.12
C PRO A 216 -7.23 6.37 -5.84
N LEU A 217 -7.16 5.02 -5.80
CA LEU A 217 -8.24 4.11 -6.20
C LEU A 217 -8.74 3.28 -5.00
N LEU A 218 -9.26 3.97 -3.97
CA LEU A 218 -9.64 3.43 -2.66
C LEU A 218 -10.29 2.04 -2.70
N GLU A 219 -11.48 1.89 -3.29
CA GLU A 219 -12.25 0.64 -3.26
C GLU A 219 -11.59 -0.47 -4.08
N HIS A 220 -11.00 -0.12 -5.22
CA HIS A 220 -10.34 -1.08 -6.10
C HIS A 220 -9.08 -1.65 -5.44
N ASP A 221 -8.24 -0.80 -4.86
CA ASP A 221 -6.99 -1.22 -4.23
C ASP A 221 -7.24 -1.84 -2.84
N ALA A 222 -8.28 -1.44 -2.10
CA ALA A 222 -8.76 -2.19 -0.93
C ALA A 222 -9.20 -3.62 -1.28
N MET A 223 -9.96 -3.79 -2.36
CA MET A 223 -10.33 -5.12 -2.86
C MET A 223 -9.12 -5.90 -3.39
N TYR A 224 -8.14 -5.24 -4.00
CA TYR A 224 -6.88 -5.85 -4.40
C TYR A 224 -6.09 -6.41 -3.21
N MET A 225 -6.02 -5.66 -2.11
CA MET A 225 -5.37 -6.11 -0.89
C MET A 225 -6.07 -7.35 -0.30
N LEU A 226 -7.41 -7.31 -0.19
CA LEU A 226 -8.19 -8.45 0.28
C LEU A 226 -7.96 -9.72 -0.58
N GLN A 227 -8.02 -9.59 -1.91
CA GLN A 227 -7.80 -10.71 -2.83
C GLN A 227 -6.39 -11.32 -2.70
N ASN A 228 -5.37 -10.50 -2.43
CA ASN A 228 -4.01 -11.02 -2.24
C ASN A 228 -3.87 -11.76 -0.90
N ILE A 229 -4.50 -11.29 0.18
CA ILE A 229 -4.55 -12.04 1.46
C ILE A 229 -5.24 -13.40 1.26
N GLU A 230 -6.39 -13.43 0.56
CA GLU A 230 -7.10 -14.69 0.27
C GLU A 230 -6.28 -15.65 -0.59
N LYS A 231 -5.59 -15.12 -1.61
CA LYS A 231 -4.70 -15.88 -2.50
C LYS A 231 -3.49 -16.45 -1.75
N SER A 232 -2.85 -15.66 -0.87
CA SER A 232 -1.77 -16.14 -0.01
C SER A 232 -2.26 -17.23 0.96
N ARG A 233 -3.47 -17.07 1.54
CA ARG A 233 -4.11 -18.10 2.36
C ARG A 233 -4.36 -19.41 1.58
N HIS A 234 -4.81 -19.32 0.33
CA HIS A 234 -4.98 -20.51 -0.52
C HIS A 234 -3.65 -21.22 -0.78
N ARG A 235 -2.62 -20.48 -1.20
CA ARG A 235 -1.25 -21.00 -1.42
C ARG A 235 -0.70 -21.71 -0.17
N GLN A 236 -0.89 -21.12 1.01
CA GLN A 236 -0.43 -21.69 2.27
C GLN A 236 -1.14 -23.03 2.59
N LEU A 237 -2.45 -23.12 2.33
CA LEU A 237 -3.22 -24.36 2.51
C LEU A 237 -2.77 -25.43 1.51
N GLU A 238 -2.54 -25.09 0.24
CA GLU A 238 -1.99 -26.01 -0.77
C GLU A 238 -0.59 -26.51 -0.41
N ARG A 239 0.28 -25.62 0.10
CA ARG A 239 1.63 -25.96 0.57
C ARG A 239 1.57 -26.95 1.73
N LYS A 240 0.79 -26.66 2.78
CA LYS A 240 0.55 -27.56 3.92
C LYS A 240 0.00 -28.92 3.46
N ALA A 241 -1.00 -28.94 2.58
CA ALA A 241 -1.57 -30.17 2.04
C ALA A 241 -0.60 -30.97 1.14
N ARG A 242 0.39 -30.32 0.49
CA ARG A 242 1.47 -31.01 -0.23
C ARG A 242 2.51 -31.59 0.73
N GLU A 243 2.91 -30.83 1.74
CA GLU A 243 3.84 -31.29 2.79
C GLU A 243 3.30 -32.47 3.58
N ASP A 244 2.04 -32.43 4.00
CA ASP A 244 1.42 -33.52 4.77
C ASP A 244 1.26 -34.80 3.92
N ARG A 245 0.92 -34.67 2.63
CA ARG A 245 0.96 -35.81 1.69
C ARG A 245 2.36 -36.40 1.56
N ARG A 246 3.40 -35.57 1.44
CA ARG A 246 4.79 -36.02 1.38
C ARG A 246 5.26 -36.68 2.69
N ARG A 247 4.89 -36.14 3.84
CA ARG A 247 5.13 -36.74 5.17
C ARG A 247 4.43 -38.09 5.32
N ALA A 248 3.17 -38.20 4.91
CA ALA A 248 2.43 -39.46 4.94
C ALA A 248 3.05 -40.54 4.03
N LEU A 249 3.48 -40.17 2.82
CA LEU A 249 4.19 -41.07 1.91
C LEU A 249 5.54 -41.52 2.47
N SER A 250 6.30 -40.63 3.12
CA SER A 250 7.55 -40.98 3.82
C SER A 250 7.31 -41.97 4.96
N ALA A 251 6.29 -41.71 5.80
CA ALA A 251 5.91 -42.61 6.89
C ALA A 251 5.45 -44.00 6.40
N GLN A 252 4.78 -44.08 5.23
CA GLN A 252 4.36 -45.35 4.64
C GLN A 252 5.50 -46.13 3.95
N THR A 253 6.49 -45.44 3.39
CA THR A 253 7.58 -46.08 2.62
C THR A 253 8.86 -46.33 3.43
N GLY A 254 8.95 -45.82 4.66
CA GLY A 254 10.09 -46.05 5.57
C GLY A 254 11.38 -45.36 5.14
N LYS A 255 11.30 -44.39 4.22
CA LYS A 255 12.43 -43.64 3.65
C LYS A 255 12.51 -42.24 4.21
N SER A 256 13.73 -41.70 4.26
CA SER A 256 13.97 -40.34 4.77
C SER A 256 13.28 -39.28 3.91
N PHE A 257 13.05 -38.11 4.50
CA PHE A 257 12.40 -37.00 3.80
C PHE A 257 13.22 -36.49 2.59
N GLU A 258 14.55 -36.66 2.65
CA GLU A 258 15.51 -36.30 1.60
C GLU A 258 15.50 -37.31 0.44
N GLU A 259 15.55 -38.62 0.72
CA GLU A 259 15.51 -39.68 -0.30
C GLU A 259 14.26 -39.63 -1.20
N ILE A 260 13.16 -39.07 -0.69
CA ILE A 260 11.91 -38.87 -1.44
C ILE A 260 11.96 -37.53 -2.21
N ALA A 261 12.63 -36.51 -1.67
CA ALA A 261 12.88 -35.25 -2.38
C ALA A 261 13.68 -35.50 -3.66
N ASP A 262 14.80 -36.21 -3.51
CA ASP A 262 15.73 -36.48 -4.61
C ASP A 262 15.06 -37.32 -5.68
N LYS A 263 14.18 -38.26 -5.29
CA LYS A 263 13.37 -39.06 -6.22
C LYS A 263 12.27 -38.28 -6.92
N GLU A 264 11.60 -37.34 -6.25
CA GLU A 264 10.64 -36.44 -6.92
C GLU A 264 11.36 -35.49 -7.90
N ILE A 265 12.55 -34.99 -7.55
CA ILE A 265 13.38 -34.13 -8.42
C ILE A 265 13.92 -34.94 -9.62
N GLU A 266 14.40 -36.17 -9.39
CA GLU A 266 14.85 -37.10 -10.42
C GLU A 266 13.67 -37.48 -11.36
N GLN A 267 12.48 -37.75 -10.82
CA GLN A 267 11.28 -38.01 -11.62
C GLN A 267 10.75 -36.78 -12.36
N ALA A 268 10.88 -35.57 -11.81
CA ALA A 268 10.49 -34.34 -12.50
C ALA A 268 11.40 -34.09 -13.70
N LYS A 269 12.73 -34.16 -13.50
CA LYS A 269 13.72 -34.06 -14.60
C LYS A 269 13.53 -35.14 -15.66
N LEU A 270 13.22 -36.38 -15.26
CA LEU A 270 12.90 -37.47 -16.19
C LEU A 270 11.61 -37.25 -16.98
N ARG A 271 10.67 -36.41 -16.51
CA ARG A 271 9.47 -36.03 -17.28
C ARG A 271 9.77 -34.89 -18.25
N GLU A 272 10.47 -33.86 -17.79
CA GLU A 272 10.97 -32.78 -18.66
C GLU A 272 11.82 -33.38 -19.80
N GLU A 273 12.75 -34.29 -19.50
CA GLU A 273 13.57 -35.01 -20.49
C GLU A 273 12.80 -35.92 -21.46
N VAL A 274 11.53 -36.24 -21.18
CA VAL A 274 10.66 -37.02 -22.08
C VAL A 274 9.85 -36.08 -22.96
N GLU A 275 9.31 -35.00 -22.40
CA GLU A 275 8.66 -33.93 -23.19
C GLU A 275 9.65 -33.30 -24.19
N ASP A 276 10.90 -33.04 -23.76
CA ASP A 276 12.00 -32.54 -24.60
C ASP A 276 12.45 -33.51 -25.71
N LYS A 277 12.06 -34.79 -25.61
CA LYS A 277 12.34 -35.84 -26.62
C LYS A 277 11.16 -36.05 -27.56
N GLU A 278 9.92 -35.91 -27.09
CA GLU A 278 8.74 -35.96 -27.95
C GLU A 278 8.73 -34.77 -28.94
N ASP A 279 9.03 -33.56 -28.47
CA ASP A 279 9.08 -32.35 -29.32
C ASP A 279 10.17 -32.45 -30.42
N LYS A 280 11.29 -33.13 -30.12
CA LYS A 280 12.38 -33.40 -31.09
C LYS A 280 12.09 -34.52 -32.10
N THR A 281 11.01 -35.30 -31.93
CA THR A 281 10.63 -36.35 -32.90
C THR A 281 9.68 -35.90 -34.00
N VAL A 282 9.22 -34.64 -33.98
CA VAL A 282 8.33 -34.09 -35.02
C VAL A 282 9.11 -33.46 -36.19
N GLU A 283 10.40 -33.13 -36.00
CA GLU A 283 11.18 -32.29 -36.93
C GLU A 283 12.13 -33.06 -37.89
N GLU A 284 11.80 -34.30 -38.32
CA GLU A 284 12.61 -34.99 -39.34
C GLU A 284 11.80 -35.84 -40.34
N THR A 285 11.59 -35.32 -41.55
CA THR A 285 11.45 -36.07 -42.82
C THR A 285 11.61 -35.11 -44.03
N PRO A 286 12.06 -35.59 -45.22
CA PRO A 286 13.12 -34.87 -45.95
C PRO A 286 12.71 -34.02 -47.16
N LYS A 287 13.68 -33.18 -47.60
CA LYS A 287 13.69 -32.38 -48.84
C LYS A 287 13.60 -33.22 -50.12
N VAL A 288 13.06 -32.60 -51.18
CA VAL A 288 13.29 -32.95 -52.60
C VAL A 288 13.88 -31.75 -53.31
N GLU A 289 14.85 -31.97 -54.21
CA GLU A 289 15.68 -30.93 -54.83
C GLU A 289 15.12 -30.31 -56.14
N GLU A 290 15.76 -29.19 -56.48
CA GLU A 290 15.59 -28.16 -57.53
C GLU A 290 15.35 -28.62 -58.99
N THR A 291 15.00 -27.74 -59.94
CA THR A 291 15.95 -26.91 -60.75
C THR A 291 15.18 -26.01 -61.79
N PRO A 292 15.78 -25.05 -62.56
CA PRO A 292 16.01 -23.67 -62.07
C PRO A 292 15.86 -22.51 -63.13
N LYS A 293 16.21 -21.26 -62.72
CA LYS A 293 16.49 -20.04 -63.55
C LYS A 293 15.25 -19.35 -64.17
N VAL A 294 15.22 -18.04 -64.50
CA VAL A 294 16.27 -17.05 -64.85
C VAL A 294 15.97 -15.65 -64.24
N GLU A 295 16.99 -14.85 -63.92
CA GLU A 295 16.87 -13.42 -63.59
C GLU A 295 16.79 -12.54 -64.86
N GLU A 296 16.00 -11.46 -64.86
CA GLU A 296 16.28 -10.32 -65.73
C GLU A 296 15.86 -8.95 -65.14
N LYS A 297 16.72 -7.96 -65.40
CA LYS A 297 16.66 -6.51 -65.13
C LYS A 297 17.44 -5.87 -66.31
N PRO A 298 17.46 -4.53 -66.56
CA PRO A 298 16.63 -3.42 -66.05
C PRO A 298 16.24 -2.36 -67.16
N VAL A 299 15.94 -1.10 -66.76
CA VAL A 299 15.95 0.18 -67.56
C VAL A 299 14.74 0.36 -68.53
N LYS A 300 14.19 1.56 -68.90
CA LYS A 300 14.76 2.92 -69.04
C LYS A 300 13.71 4.07 -69.23
N LYS A 301 14.00 5.26 -68.65
CA LYS A 301 13.70 6.67 -69.04
C LYS A 301 12.32 7.13 -69.61
N GLY A 302 11.90 8.34 -69.20
CA GLY A 302 11.21 9.33 -70.05
C GLY A 302 10.03 10.08 -69.38
N SER A 303 10.22 11.10 -68.54
CA SER A 303 10.44 12.53 -68.87
C SER A 303 9.20 13.38 -69.26
N LYS A 304 8.80 14.27 -68.32
CA LYS A 304 8.23 15.64 -68.48
C LYS A 304 6.93 15.87 -69.28
N SER A 305 5.92 16.40 -68.57
CA SER A 305 5.15 17.68 -68.75
C SER A 305 3.68 17.48 -68.36
N LYS A 306 2.95 18.24 -67.51
CA LYS A 306 2.87 19.64 -67.02
C LYS A 306 1.66 20.38 -67.65
N LYS A 307 0.75 20.89 -66.79
CA LYS A 307 -0.47 21.75 -67.04
C LYS A 307 -1.72 21.03 -67.59
N LYS A 308 -2.97 21.48 -67.33
CA LYS A 308 -3.61 22.29 -66.23
C LYS A 308 -5.15 22.25 -66.46
N ALA A 309 -5.93 22.87 -65.56
CA ALA A 309 -7.40 23.04 -65.52
C ALA A 309 -8.15 21.84 -64.90
N ASP A 310 -8.92 21.92 -63.80
CA ASP A 310 -9.76 22.98 -63.18
C ASP A 310 -11.20 23.02 -63.72
N ASP A 311 -12.13 22.42 -62.97
CA ASP A 311 -13.55 22.83 -62.91
C ASP A 311 -14.16 22.44 -61.54
N LYS A 312 -15.22 23.16 -61.13
CA LYS A 312 -15.79 23.16 -59.76
C LYS A 312 -17.16 22.46 -59.65
N LYS A 313 -17.40 21.83 -58.50
CA LYS A 313 -18.66 21.82 -57.69
C LYS A 313 -18.39 21.01 -56.40
N LYS A 314 -18.62 21.50 -55.16
CA LYS A 314 -19.91 21.84 -54.49
C LYS A 314 -20.91 20.68 -54.56
N ASP A 315 -21.43 20.08 -53.48
CA ASP A 315 -21.20 20.19 -52.02
C ASP A 315 -21.30 18.73 -51.45
N GLU A 316 -21.45 18.36 -50.17
CA GLU A 316 -21.71 19.04 -48.87
C GLU A 316 -21.36 18.03 -47.73
N GLY A 317 -21.10 18.46 -46.47
CA GLY A 317 -21.06 17.56 -45.28
C GLY A 317 -19.83 17.63 -44.37
N ASP A 318 -19.73 18.70 -43.56
CA ASP A 318 -18.92 18.70 -42.31
C ASP A 318 -19.68 17.99 -41.19
N ASP A 319 -18.95 17.38 -40.24
CA ASP A 319 -19.48 17.02 -38.92
C ASP A 319 -18.54 17.59 -37.84
N VAL A 320 -19.14 18.06 -36.74
CA VAL A 320 -18.60 19.15 -35.90
C VAL A 320 -18.13 18.64 -34.53
N PHE A 321 -17.51 19.54 -33.75
CA PHE A 321 -17.33 19.57 -32.28
C PHE A 321 -15.89 19.50 -31.77
N GLU A 322 -15.17 20.62 -31.95
CA GLU A 322 -14.27 21.12 -30.90
C GLU A 322 -15.10 21.55 -29.68
N PHE A 323 -14.58 21.30 -28.48
CA PHE A 323 -15.09 21.83 -27.22
C PHE A 323 -13.98 22.69 -26.59
N GLU A 324 -14.13 24.01 -26.68
CA GLU A 324 -13.59 24.92 -25.68
C GLU A 324 -14.65 25.04 -24.57
N GLU A 325 -14.26 24.78 -23.32
CA GLU A 325 -14.98 25.28 -22.16
C GLU A 325 -13.94 25.59 -21.08
N ASP A 326 -13.78 26.88 -20.78
CA ASP A 326 -13.05 27.36 -19.61
C ASP A 326 -13.83 26.99 -18.35
N ASP A 327 -13.16 26.46 -17.33
CA ASP A 327 -13.69 26.42 -15.96
C ASP A 327 -12.59 26.87 -14.99
N ASP A 328 -12.63 28.17 -14.67
CA ASP A 328 -12.00 28.75 -13.49
C ASP A 328 -12.77 28.28 -12.23
N ASP A 329 -12.20 27.37 -11.43
CA ASP A 329 -12.35 27.39 -9.96
C ASP A 329 -11.36 26.41 -9.29
N LEU A 330 -10.23 26.95 -8.84
CA LEU A 330 -9.25 26.24 -8.01
C LEU A 330 -9.45 26.56 -6.53
N PHE A 331 -9.73 25.53 -5.73
CA PHE A 331 -9.60 25.50 -4.27
C PHE A 331 -8.83 24.25 -3.82
#